data_AF-A0A7W1L7W6-F1
#
_entry.id   AF-A0A7W1L7W6-F1
#
_cell.length_a   1.000
_cell.length_b   1.000
_cell.length_c   1.000
_cell.angle_alpha   90.00
_cell.angle_beta   90.00
_cell.angle_gamma   90.00
#
_symmetry.space_group_name_H-M   'P 1'
#
loop_
_entity.id
_entity.type
_entity.pdbx_description
1 polymer ?
#
loop_
_entity_poly.entity_id
_entity_poly.type
_entity_poly.pdbx_seq_one_letter_code
_entity_poly.pdbx_strand_id
1 'polypeptide(L)'
;AGALRSGTALTTATLYRMMYDGPIPEANASYLSNEEALVKLISDKSLDVVAVIAGQPAKLLADMKPEAKQFIKMLKFDPNHSASKAALKIYFPATIRAASYPNLLADDVPGLAVKAFLVTYDYNLKQTTKYLADFARSLCQNFPELQAKGHPKWREVELAQPTLGQGWSYYPPMAREMRACIGGRPAAKSQTSKACSQQELILGLCG
;
A
#
# COMPACT_ATOMS: atom_id res chain seq x y z
N ALA A 1 -18.60 -3.35 2.04
CA ALA A 1 -17.54 -3.07 3.03
C ALA A 1 -16.32 -4.00 2.86
N GLY A 2 -16.53 -5.30 2.60
CA GLY A 2 -15.46 -6.31 2.51
C GLY A 2 -15.48 -7.24 3.72
N ALA A 3 -14.80 -8.39 3.66
CA ALA A 3 -14.89 -9.43 4.68
C ALA A 3 -14.55 -8.88 6.08
N LEU A 4 -15.28 -9.35 7.11
CA LEU A 4 -15.02 -8.93 8.49
C LEU A 4 -13.57 -9.18 8.88
N ARG A 5 -12.99 -8.26 9.66
CA ARG A 5 -11.59 -8.30 10.12
C ARG A 5 -10.54 -8.23 9.00
N SER A 6 -10.92 -7.83 7.79
CA SER A 6 -9.98 -7.60 6.69
C SER A 6 -9.50 -6.15 6.62
N GLY A 7 -8.32 -5.96 6.00
CA GLY A 7 -7.83 -4.62 5.66
C GLY A 7 -8.75 -3.86 4.71
N THR A 8 -9.46 -4.59 3.83
CA THR A 8 -10.49 -4.02 2.95
C THR A 8 -11.64 -3.41 3.75
N ALA A 9 -12.20 -4.16 4.72
CA ALA A 9 -13.29 -3.67 5.56
C ALA A 9 -12.88 -2.46 6.40
N LEU A 10 -11.72 -2.52 7.05
CA LEU A 10 -11.20 -1.42 7.85
C LEU A 10 -10.97 -0.15 7.03
N THR A 11 -10.33 -0.29 5.87
CA THR A 11 -10.03 0.83 4.98
C THR A 11 -11.31 1.44 4.42
N THR A 12 -12.25 0.61 3.96
CA THR A 12 -13.52 1.08 3.37
C THR A 12 -14.35 1.84 4.39
N ALA A 13 -14.50 1.30 5.61
CA ALA A 13 -15.27 1.96 6.67
C ALA A 13 -14.60 3.28 7.11
N THR A 14 -13.27 3.29 7.24
CA THR A 14 -12.54 4.51 7.62
C THR A 14 -12.61 5.58 6.54
N LEU A 15 -12.35 5.21 5.28
CA LEU A 15 -12.42 6.12 4.14
C LEU A 15 -13.82 6.73 4.00
N TYR A 16 -14.86 5.91 4.07
CA TYR A 16 -16.24 6.40 3.98
C TYR A 16 -16.55 7.41 5.11
N ARG A 17 -16.19 7.07 6.36
CA ARG A 17 -16.39 7.98 7.49
C ARG A 17 -15.64 9.29 7.32
N MET A 18 -14.41 9.27 6.81
CA MET A 18 -13.66 10.49 6.55
C MET A 18 -14.28 11.35 5.46
N MET A 19 -14.83 10.73 4.40
CA MET A 19 -15.41 11.45 3.28
C MET A 19 -16.81 12.00 3.58
N TYR A 20 -17.62 11.28 4.35
CA TYR A 20 -19.05 11.56 4.53
C TYR A 20 -19.48 11.85 5.97
N ASP A 21 -18.52 12.00 6.89
CA ASP A 21 -18.75 12.33 8.30
C ASP A 21 -19.72 11.39 9.04
N GLY A 22 -19.68 10.10 8.70
CA GLY A 22 -20.56 9.10 9.29
C GLY A 22 -20.24 7.67 8.86
N PRO A 23 -20.72 6.65 9.57
CA PRO A 23 -20.51 5.26 9.16
C PRO A 23 -21.29 4.94 7.88
N ILE A 24 -20.87 3.88 7.18
CA ILE A 24 -21.71 3.27 6.15
C ILE A 24 -22.97 2.74 6.85
N PRO A 25 -24.19 3.11 6.43
CA PRO A 25 -25.41 2.56 7.02
C PRO A 25 -25.40 1.03 6.96
N GLU A 26 -25.76 0.36 8.06
CA GLU A 26 -25.68 -1.11 8.14
C GLU A 26 -26.49 -1.81 7.04
N ALA A 27 -27.67 -1.26 6.71
CA ALA A 27 -28.51 -1.75 5.62
C ALA A 27 -27.82 -1.71 4.24
N ASN A 28 -26.80 -0.86 4.07
CA ASN A 28 -26.06 -0.67 2.83
C ASN A 28 -24.66 -1.32 2.88
N ALA A 29 -24.34 -2.04 3.96
CA ALA A 29 -23.03 -2.65 4.16
C ALA A 29 -23.11 -4.18 3.99
N SER A 30 -22.26 -4.72 3.12
CA SER A 30 -22.03 -6.17 3.01
C SER A 30 -20.58 -6.54 3.31
N TYR A 31 -20.40 -7.68 3.99
CA TYR A 31 -19.12 -8.16 4.49
C TYR A 31 -18.73 -9.51 3.88
N LEU A 32 -18.34 -9.47 2.60
CA LEU A 32 -18.05 -10.64 1.78
C LEU A 32 -16.58 -10.68 1.36
N SER A 33 -16.10 -11.85 0.95
CA SER A 33 -14.83 -11.94 0.22
C SER A 33 -14.88 -11.12 -1.08
N ASN A 34 -13.73 -10.77 -1.64
CA ASN A 34 -13.70 -9.97 -2.87
C ASN A 34 -14.33 -10.76 -4.04
N GLU A 35 -14.12 -12.07 -4.07
CA GLU A 35 -14.67 -13.01 -5.04
C GLU A 35 -16.20 -13.04 -4.98
N GLU A 36 -16.77 -13.29 -3.80
CA GLU A 36 -18.23 -13.29 -3.59
C GLU A 36 -18.85 -11.93 -3.90
N ALA A 37 -18.18 -10.84 -3.48
CA ALA A 37 -18.66 -9.48 -3.73
C ALA A 37 -18.72 -9.17 -5.23
N LEU A 38 -17.72 -9.61 -6.01
CA LEU A 38 -17.71 -9.45 -7.46
C LEU A 38 -18.79 -10.30 -8.15
N VAL A 39 -19.05 -11.52 -7.67
CA VAL A 39 -20.19 -12.31 -8.17
C VAL A 39 -21.50 -11.57 -7.91
N LYS A 40 -21.67 -10.97 -6.72
CA LYS A 40 -22.87 -10.19 -6.40
C LYS A 40 -23.01 -8.89 -7.17
N LEU A 41 -21.90 -8.27 -7.55
CA LEU A 41 -21.87 -7.08 -8.41
C LEU A 41 -22.23 -7.43 -9.85
N ILE A 42 -21.62 -8.48 -10.41
CA ILE A 42 -21.69 -8.81 -11.85
C ILE A 42 -22.93 -9.63 -12.17
N SER A 43 -23.15 -10.72 -11.42
CA SER A 43 -24.17 -11.72 -11.72
C SER A 43 -25.47 -11.42 -11.00
N ASP A 44 -25.45 -11.36 -9.66
CA ASP A 44 -26.68 -11.21 -8.86
C ASP A 44 -27.24 -9.78 -8.95
N LYS A 45 -26.37 -8.79 -9.25
CA LYS A 45 -26.65 -7.35 -9.21
C LYS A 45 -27.27 -6.90 -7.88
N SER A 46 -26.87 -7.56 -6.78
CA SER A 46 -27.33 -7.27 -5.42
C SER A 46 -26.37 -6.34 -4.66
N LEU A 47 -25.22 -6.01 -5.27
CA LEU A 47 -24.29 -4.98 -4.80
C LEU A 47 -24.05 -3.97 -5.91
N ASP A 48 -24.05 -2.68 -5.55
CA ASP A 48 -23.74 -1.60 -6.49
C ASP A 48 -22.24 -1.28 -6.55
N VAL A 49 -21.52 -1.48 -5.45
CA VAL A 49 -20.11 -1.10 -5.31
C VAL A 49 -19.34 -2.17 -4.52
N VAL A 50 -18.19 -2.57 -5.07
CA VAL A 50 -17.23 -3.46 -4.41
C VAL A 50 -15.94 -2.67 -4.14
N ALA A 51 -15.49 -2.69 -2.88
CA ALA A 51 -14.21 -2.13 -2.49
C ALA A 51 -13.15 -3.23 -2.50
N VAL A 52 -12.02 -2.98 -3.18
CA VAL A 52 -10.86 -3.89 -3.21
C VAL A 52 -9.61 -3.10 -2.83
N ILE A 53 -8.98 -3.46 -1.73
CA ILE A 53 -7.73 -2.85 -1.26
C ILE A 53 -6.62 -3.88 -1.43
N ALA A 54 -5.79 -3.70 -2.46
CA ALA A 54 -4.73 -4.64 -2.82
C ALA A 54 -3.57 -3.94 -3.54
N GLY A 55 -2.40 -4.57 -3.54
CA GLY A 55 -1.28 -4.14 -4.39
C GLY A 55 -1.56 -4.47 -5.85
N GLN A 56 -1.33 -3.53 -6.76
CA GLN A 56 -1.42 -3.79 -8.19
C GLN A 56 -0.20 -4.58 -8.72
N PRO A 57 -0.39 -5.50 -9.68
CA PRO A 57 -1.68 -6.00 -10.16
C PRO A 57 -2.35 -6.92 -9.12
N ALA A 58 -3.61 -6.67 -8.79
CA ALA A 58 -4.39 -7.59 -7.98
C ALA A 58 -4.89 -8.74 -8.86
N LYS A 59 -4.43 -9.97 -8.61
CA LYS A 59 -4.71 -11.15 -9.45
C LYS A 59 -6.20 -11.31 -9.80
N LEU A 60 -7.08 -11.14 -8.82
CA LEU A 60 -8.54 -11.21 -8.97
C LEU A 60 -9.09 -10.31 -10.09
N LEU A 61 -8.47 -9.15 -10.31
CA LEU A 61 -8.86 -8.19 -11.35
C LEU A 61 -8.01 -8.35 -12.62
N ALA A 62 -6.72 -8.65 -12.48
CA ALA A 62 -5.81 -8.81 -13.60
C ALA A 62 -6.16 -10.03 -14.47
N ASP A 63 -6.64 -11.11 -13.84
CA ASP A 63 -7.02 -12.36 -14.52
C ASP A 63 -8.45 -12.32 -15.08
N MET A 64 -9.19 -11.21 -14.90
CA MET A 64 -10.53 -11.10 -15.47
C MET A 64 -10.49 -11.15 -17.00
N LYS A 65 -11.46 -11.83 -17.59
CA LYS A 65 -11.61 -11.88 -19.03
C LYS A 65 -12.10 -10.52 -19.57
N PRO A 66 -11.80 -10.16 -20.83
CA PRO A 66 -12.21 -8.88 -21.42
C PRO A 66 -13.72 -8.61 -21.35
N GLU A 67 -14.55 -9.65 -21.37
CA GLU A 67 -16.02 -9.53 -21.26
C GLU A 67 -16.45 -8.91 -19.92
N ALA A 68 -15.61 -8.94 -18.88
CA ALA A 68 -15.89 -8.30 -17.61
C ALA A 68 -16.03 -6.77 -17.72
N LYS A 69 -15.38 -6.13 -18.71
CA LYS A 69 -15.47 -4.66 -18.95
C LYS A 69 -16.89 -4.16 -19.12
N GLN A 70 -17.81 -4.99 -19.63
CA GLN A 70 -19.20 -4.59 -19.83
C GLN A 70 -20.00 -4.55 -18.51
N PHE A 71 -19.49 -5.19 -17.46
CA PHE A 71 -20.18 -5.32 -16.17
C PHE A 71 -19.53 -4.49 -15.06
N ILE A 72 -18.22 -4.24 -15.14
CA ILE A 72 -17.50 -3.50 -14.10
C ILE A 72 -16.80 -2.26 -14.64
N LYS A 73 -16.79 -1.22 -13.79
CA LYS A 73 -16.08 0.02 -14.04
C LYS A 73 -15.33 0.44 -12.78
N MET A 74 -14.09 0.88 -12.94
CA MET A 74 -13.35 1.48 -11.83
C MET A 74 -13.83 2.91 -11.57
N LEU A 75 -14.15 3.20 -10.31
CA LEU A 75 -14.47 4.54 -9.86
C LEU A 75 -13.19 5.36 -9.68
N LYS A 76 -13.18 6.58 -10.22
CA LYS A 76 -12.04 7.49 -10.12
C LYS A 76 -12.10 8.25 -8.80
N PHE A 77 -10.97 8.44 -8.15
CA PHE A 77 -10.86 9.34 -7.01
C PHE A 77 -10.69 10.80 -7.48
N ASP A 78 -11.55 11.70 -7.02
CA ASP A 78 -11.43 13.14 -7.28
C ASP A 78 -10.77 13.84 -6.09
N PRO A 79 -9.51 14.30 -6.19
CA PRO A 79 -8.84 14.99 -5.10
C PRO A 79 -9.40 16.39 -4.82
N ASN A 80 -10.15 16.99 -5.76
CA ASN A 80 -10.67 18.35 -5.63
C ASN A 80 -12.04 18.39 -4.94
N HIS A 81 -12.74 17.26 -4.84
CA HIS A 81 -14.00 17.18 -4.14
C HIS A 81 -13.83 17.49 -2.64
N SER A 82 -14.78 18.22 -2.04
CA SER A 82 -14.72 18.64 -0.64
C SER A 82 -14.56 17.45 0.33
N ALA A 83 -15.36 16.39 0.12
CA ALA A 83 -15.29 15.12 0.85
C ALA A 83 -13.89 14.46 0.80
N SER A 84 -13.14 14.65 -0.28
CA SER A 84 -11.85 13.99 -0.49
C SER A 84 -10.72 14.58 0.36
N LYS A 85 -10.84 15.85 0.78
CA LYS A 85 -9.79 16.54 1.55
C LYS A 85 -9.47 15.85 2.87
N ALA A 86 -10.49 15.31 3.54
CA ALA A 86 -10.30 14.57 4.78
C ALA A 86 -9.53 13.27 4.54
N ALA A 87 -9.92 12.49 3.54
CA ALA A 87 -9.27 11.23 3.17
C ALA A 87 -7.76 11.41 2.89
N LEU A 88 -7.39 12.51 2.22
CA LEU A 88 -6.00 12.82 1.86
C LEU A 88 -5.07 13.13 3.06
N LYS A 89 -5.61 13.24 4.28
CA LYS A 89 -4.78 13.34 5.50
C LYS A 89 -4.14 12.00 5.88
N ILE A 90 -4.72 10.88 5.44
CA ILE A 90 -4.30 9.52 5.82
C ILE A 90 -3.93 8.70 4.59
N TYR A 91 -4.69 8.84 3.50
CA TYR A 91 -4.48 8.12 2.25
C TYR A 91 -3.70 8.97 1.25
N PHE A 92 -2.90 8.31 0.43
CA PHE A 92 -2.04 8.96 -0.54
C PHE A 92 -2.67 8.91 -1.93
N PRO A 93 -2.63 10.00 -2.73
CA PRO A 93 -2.97 9.92 -4.14
C PRO A 93 -2.13 8.84 -4.83
N ALA A 94 -2.77 8.05 -5.69
CA ALA A 94 -2.10 7.01 -6.45
C ALA A 94 -2.72 6.84 -7.84
N THR A 95 -1.97 6.21 -8.73
CA THR A 95 -2.45 5.86 -10.07
C THR A 95 -2.70 4.36 -10.16
N ILE A 96 -3.94 3.99 -10.46
CA ILE A 96 -4.32 2.65 -10.88
C ILE A 96 -3.95 2.54 -12.35
N ARG A 97 -2.92 1.75 -12.66
CA ARG A 97 -2.33 1.73 -14.01
C ARG A 97 -3.11 0.81 -14.94
N ALA A 98 -3.37 1.25 -16.16
CA ALA A 98 -3.99 0.42 -17.20
C ALA A 98 -3.15 -0.84 -17.48
N ALA A 99 -1.81 -0.70 -17.47
CA ALA A 99 -0.88 -1.81 -17.63
C ALA A 99 -1.02 -2.91 -16.55
N SER A 100 -1.56 -2.59 -15.37
CA SER A 100 -1.84 -3.58 -14.33
C SER A 100 -3.10 -4.40 -14.60
N TYR A 101 -4.02 -3.87 -15.42
CA TYR A 101 -5.35 -4.43 -15.66
C TYR A 101 -5.77 -4.27 -17.14
N PRO A 102 -5.02 -4.84 -18.11
CA PRO A 102 -5.23 -4.58 -19.54
C PRO A 102 -6.63 -5.02 -20.02
N ASN A 103 -7.18 -6.06 -19.40
CA ASN A 103 -8.50 -6.57 -19.71
C ASN A 103 -9.63 -5.71 -19.14
N LEU A 104 -9.37 -4.78 -18.21
CA LEU A 104 -10.39 -3.94 -17.55
C LEU A 104 -10.25 -2.44 -17.82
N LEU A 105 -9.04 -1.94 -18.03
CA LEU A 105 -8.75 -0.52 -18.18
C LEU A 105 -8.17 -0.22 -19.56
N ALA A 106 -8.63 0.87 -20.17
CA ALA A 106 -8.00 1.45 -21.35
C ALA A 106 -6.96 2.51 -20.94
N ASP A 107 -7.29 3.33 -19.93
CA ASP A 107 -6.47 4.43 -19.43
C ASP A 107 -6.21 4.30 -17.93
N ASP A 108 -5.17 4.97 -17.47
CA ASP A 108 -4.85 5.12 -16.06
C ASP A 108 -5.99 5.82 -15.30
N VAL A 109 -6.25 5.37 -14.08
CA VAL A 109 -7.33 5.87 -13.23
C VAL A 109 -6.76 6.47 -11.94
N PRO A 110 -7.11 7.72 -11.59
CA PRO A 110 -6.80 8.28 -10.28
C PRO A 110 -7.45 7.46 -9.16
N GLY A 111 -6.66 7.13 -8.14
CA GLY A 111 -7.09 6.35 -6.99
C GLY A 111 -6.40 6.79 -5.70
N LEU A 112 -6.53 5.95 -4.68
CA LEU A 112 -5.90 6.13 -3.37
C LEU A 112 -5.03 4.93 -3.04
N ALA A 113 -3.99 5.17 -2.24
CA ALA A 113 -3.12 4.14 -1.68
C ALA A 113 -3.02 4.26 -0.16
N VAL A 114 -2.85 3.09 0.46
CA VAL A 114 -2.38 2.93 1.84
C VAL A 114 -0.94 2.46 1.83
N LYS A 115 -0.21 2.75 2.92
CA LYS A 115 1.07 2.09 3.18
C LYS A 115 0.81 0.73 3.82
N ALA A 116 1.43 -0.31 3.28
CA ALA A 116 1.48 -1.61 3.93
C ALA A 116 2.62 -1.61 4.96
N PHE A 117 2.32 -2.04 6.18
CA PHE A 117 3.32 -2.21 7.24
C PHE A 117 3.38 -3.68 7.64
N LEU A 118 4.60 -4.20 7.83
CA LEU A 118 4.82 -5.44 8.55
C LEU A 118 4.98 -5.08 10.04
N VAL A 119 4.01 -5.46 10.85
CA VAL A 119 3.96 -5.13 12.28
C VAL A 119 4.05 -6.42 13.09
N THR A 120 4.77 -6.37 14.21
CA THR A 120 4.89 -7.48 15.17
C THR A 120 4.44 -7.00 16.55
N TYR A 121 3.94 -7.92 17.36
CA TYR A 121 3.64 -7.75 18.79
C TYR A 121 4.45 -8.78 19.60
N ASP A 122 4.45 -8.69 20.94
CA ASP A 122 5.13 -9.63 21.86
C ASP A 122 6.61 -9.93 21.54
N TYR A 123 7.32 -8.92 21.05
CA TYR A 123 8.67 -9.06 20.50
C TYR A 123 9.82 -8.97 21.53
N ASN A 124 9.52 -8.93 22.83
CA ASN A 124 10.53 -8.68 23.87
C ASN A 124 11.23 -9.93 24.40
N LEU A 125 10.82 -11.13 23.97
CA LEU A 125 11.50 -12.38 24.34
C LEU A 125 12.87 -12.45 23.64
N LYS A 126 13.92 -12.83 24.36
CA LYS A 126 15.32 -12.86 23.86
C LYS A 126 15.45 -13.60 22.52
N GLN A 127 14.78 -14.74 22.36
CA GLN A 127 14.80 -15.51 21.12
C GLN A 127 14.06 -14.80 19.98
N THR A 128 12.89 -14.23 20.26
CA THR A 128 12.12 -13.44 19.28
C THR A 128 12.93 -12.26 18.76
N THR A 129 13.62 -11.54 19.65
CA THR A 129 14.54 -10.44 19.26
C THR A 129 15.59 -10.92 18.26
N LYS A 130 16.19 -12.09 18.50
CA LYS A 130 17.18 -12.69 17.59
C LYS A 130 16.55 -13.03 16.24
N TYR A 131 15.40 -13.72 16.23
CA TYR A 131 14.73 -14.09 14.98
C TYR A 131 14.32 -12.89 14.14
N LEU A 132 13.85 -11.81 14.77
CA LEU A 132 13.50 -10.58 14.08
C LEU A 132 14.73 -9.89 13.47
N ALA A 133 15.86 -9.87 14.19
CA ALA A 133 17.12 -9.35 13.66
C ALA A 133 17.64 -10.20 12.48
N ASP A 134 17.62 -11.53 12.61
CA ASP A 134 18.01 -12.46 11.55
C ASP A 134 17.10 -12.32 10.32
N PHE A 135 15.80 -12.15 10.53
CA PHE A 135 14.84 -11.86 9.47
C PHE A 135 15.14 -10.54 8.75
N ALA A 136 15.40 -9.45 9.48
CA ALA A 136 15.78 -8.17 8.87
C ALA A 136 17.03 -8.29 7.99
N ARG A 137 18.04 -9.03 8.47
CA ARG A 137 19.26 -9.32 7.71
C ARG A 137 18.97 -10.12 6.45
N SER A 138 18.21 -11.21 6.58
CA SER A 138 17.85 -12.09 5.45
C SER A 138 17.00 -11.36 4.41
N LEU A 139 16.01 -10.59 4.85
CA LEU A 139 15.18 -9.76 3.98
C LEU A 139 16.05 -8.79 3.18
N CYS A 140 16.97 -8.10 3.85
CA CYS A 140 17.82 -7.16 3.17
C CYS A 140 18.75 -7.84 2.15
N GLN A 141 19.42 -8.92 2.53
CA GLN A 141 20.34 -9.67 1.66
C GLN A 141 19.64 -10.24 0.42
N ASN A 142 18.44 -10.80 0.59
CA ASN A 142 17.69 -11.47 -0.47
C ASN A 142 16.70 -10.55 -1.20
N PHE A 143 16.71 -9.25 -0.93
CA PHE A 143 15.80 -8.31 -1.59
C PHE A 143 15.87 -8.32 -3.12
N PRO A 144 17.06 -8.41 -3.77
CA PRO A 144 17.11 -8.52 -5.24
C PRO A 144 16.37 -9.74 -5.77
N GLU A 145 16.39 -10.86 -5.04
CA GLU A 145 15.65 -12.08 -5.40
C GLU A 145 14.13 -11.85 -5.31
N LEU A 146 13.67 -11.11 -4.29
CA LEU A 146 12.27 -10.70 -4.17
C LEU A 146 11.84 -9.80 -5.34
N GLN A 147 12.70 -8.86 -5.76
CA GLN A 147 12.41 -8.00 -6.91
C GLN A 147 12.40 -8.77 -8.25
N ALA A 148 13.27 -9.78 -8.38
CA ALA A 148 13.39 -10.57 -9.60
C ALA A 148 12.27 -11.61 -9.74
N LYS A 149 12.01 -12.40 -8.69
CA LYS A 149 11.16 -13.60 -8.74
C LYS A 149 9.90 -13.51 -7.87
N GLY A 150 9.79 -12.53 -6.99
CA GLY A 150 8.62 -12.34 -6.15
C GLY A 150 7.43 -11.71 -6.89
N HIS A 151 6.39 -11.36 -6.13
CA HIS A 151 5.26 -10.61 -6.64
C HIS A 151 5.73 -9.31 -7.36
N PRO A 152 5.16 -8.92 -8.52
CA PRO A 152 5.62 -7.77 -9.31
C PRO A 152 5.77 -6.46 -8.52
N LYS A 153 4.96 -6.29 -7.47
CA LYS A 153 5.01 -5.13 -6.56
C LYS A 153 6.38 -4.94 -5.89
N TRP A 154 7.16 -5.99 -5.68
CA TRP A 154 8.49 -5.88 -5.07
C TRP A 154 9.45 -4.98 -5.87
N ARG A 155 9.27 -4.87 -7.20
CA ARG A 155 10.07 -3.97 -8.05
C ARG A 155 9.85 -2.49 -7.73
N GLU A 156 8.73 -2.16 -7.08
CA GLU A 156 8.39 -0.81 -6.63
C GLU A 156 8.73 -0.57 -5.16
N VAL A 157 9.18 -1.60 -4.43
CA VAL A 157 9.58 -1.47 -3.04
C VAL A 157 11.02 -0.97 -3.01
N GLU A 158 11.27 0.01 -2.15
CA GLU A 158 12.61 0.46 -1.81
C GLU A 158 12.96 0.00 -0.40
N LEU A 159 14.15 -0.56 -0.22
CA LEU A 159 14.67 -0.83 1.11
C LEU A 159 15.21 0.46 1.73
N ALA A 160 14.29 1.18 2.39
CA ALA A 160 14.58 2.41 3.10
C ALA A 160 13.98 2.38 4.52
N GLN A 161 14.37 3.34 5.35
CA GLN A 161 13.77 3.59 6.66
C GLN A 161 13.27 5.04 6.74
N PRO A 162 12.23 5.38 5.97
CA PRO A 162 11.67 6.73 5.98
C PRO A 162 11.09 7.08 7.36
N THR A 163 10.97 8.37 7.64
CA THR A 163 10.29 8.83 8.86
C THR A 163 8.88 8.24 8.95
N LEU A 164 8.56 7.66 10.10
CA LEU A 164 7.22 7.14 10.37
C LEU A 164 6.30 8.24 10.89
N GLY A 165 4.99 8.06 10.68
CA GLY A 165 3.98 8.98 11.21
C GLY A 165 3.95 8.99 12.74
N GLN A 166 3.24 9.96 13.31
CA GLN A 166 3.08 10.11 14.76
C GLN A 166 2.61 8.80 15.43
N GLY A 167 3.27 8.42 16.52
CA GLY A 167 2.96 7.21 17.31
C GLY A 167 3.58 5.91 16.78
N TRP A 168 4.19 5.93 15.60
CA TRP A 168 4.88 4.76 15.05
C TRP A 168 6.40 4.84 15.28
N SER A 169 7.01 3.71 15.63
CA SER A 169 8.47 3.58 15.74
C SER A 169 8.95 2.28 15.11
N TYR A 170 10.16 2.31 14.57
CA TYR A 170 10.81 1.10 14.10
C TYR A 170 11.29 0.28 15.30
N TYR A 171 11.09 -1.04 15.25
CA TYR A 171 11.63 -1.93 16.27
C TYR A 171 13.18 -1.88 16.25
N PRO A 172 13.85 -1.44 17.33
CA PRO A 172 15.26 -1.06 17.27
C PRO A 172 16.24 -2.14 16.79
N PRO A 173 16.09 -3.43 17.17
CA PRO A 173 16.96 -4.49 16.68
C PRO A 173 16.90 -4.67 15.16
N MET A 174 15.70 -4.71 14.58
CA MET A 174 15.52 -4.77 13.12
C MET A 174 16.03 -3.50 12.45
N ALA A 175 15.74 -2.34 13.04
CA ALA A 175 16.15 -1.06 12.49
C ALA A 175 17.66 -0.94 12.35
N ARG A 176 18.42 -1.49 13.30
CA ARG A 176 19.89 -1.52 13.25
C ARG A 176 20.40 -2.41 12.12
N GLU A 177 19.88 -3.63 11.99
CA GLU A 177 20.28 -4.56 10.93
C GLU A 177 19.98 -3.99 9.53
N MET A 178 18.81 -3.36 9.38
CA MET A 178 18.42 -2.70 8.13
C MET A 178 19.37 -1.54 7.79
N ARG A 179 19.67 -0.63 8.74
CA ARG A 179 20.62 0.47 8.52
C ARG A 179 22.00 -0.03 8.12
N ALA A 180 22.51 -1.05 8.82
CA ALA A 180 23.81 -1.64 8.52
C ALA A 180 23.86 -2.21 7.10
N CYS A 181 22.79 -2.90 6.68
CA CYS A 181 22.72 -3.46 5.34
C CYS A 181 22.57 -2.41 4.24
N ILE A 182 21.74 -1.38 4.46
CA ILE A 182 21.54 -0.29 3.50
C ILE A 182 22.84 0.53 3.36
N GLY A 183 23.52 0.85 4.47
CA GLY A 183 24.78 1.58 4.46
C GLY A 183 25.99 0.78 3.95
N GLY A 184 25.93 -0.55 4.02
CA GLY A 184 26.97 -1.46 3.51
C GLY A 184 26.79 -1.88 2.05
N ARG A 185 25.70 -1.49 1.39
CA ARG A 185 25.50 -1.74 -0.04
C ARG A 185 26.25 -0.69 -0.85
N PRO A 186 27.04 -1.06 -1.88
CA PRO A 186 27.46 -0.07 -2.87
C PRO A 186 26.18 0.49 -3.50
N ALA A 187 25.96 1.79 -3.32
CA ALA A 187 24.83 2.48 -3.93
C ALA A 187 24.85 2.18 -5.44
N ALA A 188 23.71 1.74 -5.99
CA ALA A 188 23.50 1.85 -7.42
C ALA A 188 23.67 3.34 -7.75
N LYS A 189 24.67 3.67 -8.56
CA LYS A 189 25.08 5.04 -8.85
C LYS A 189 23.91 5.82 -9.47
N SER A 190 23.22 6.59 -8.66
CA SER A 190 22.46 7.76 -9.11
C SER A 190 23.45 8.92 -9.18
N GLN A 191 23.97 9.20 -10.37
CA GLN A 191 24.70 10.44 -10.61
C GLN A 191 23.73 11.61 -10.59
N THR A 192 23.77 12.42 -9.54
CA THR A 192 23.55 13.86 -9.65
C THR A 192 24.36 14.57 -8.56
N SER A 193 25.40 15.30 -8.98
CA SER A 193 26.12 16.23 -8.12
C SER A 193 25.26 17.47 -7.87
N LYS A 194 24.93 17.78 -6.62
CA LYS A 194 24.41 19.10 -6.24
C LYS A 194 25.23 19.67 -5.10
N ALA A 195 25.63 20.93 -5.27
CA ALA A 195 26.24 21.75 -4.24
C ALA A 195 25.24 22.00 -3.10
N CYS A 196 25.75 22.00 -1.88
CA CYS A 196 25.00 22.15 -0.63
C CYS A 196 24.42 23.57 -0.50
N SER A 197 23.16 23.68 -0.07
CA SER A 197 22.55 24.98 0.22
C SER A 197 22.97 25.50 1.61
N GLN A 198 22.90 26.82 1.82
CA GLN A 198 23.33 27.46 3.06
C GLN A 198 22.57 26.95 4.30
N GLN A 199 21.30 26.57 4.14
CA GLN A 199 20.47 26.01 5.20
C GLN A 199 20.96 24.62 5.64
N GLU A 200 21.45 23.81 4.71
CA GLU A 200 21.96 22.47 5.00
C GLU A 200 23.32 22.50 5.71
N LEU A 201 24.13 23.54 5.44
CA LEU A 201 25.38 23.81 6.16
C LEU A 201 25.13 24.25 7.62
N ILE A 202 24.14 25.13 7.84
CA ILE A 202 23.78 25.64 9.17
C ILE A 202 23.22 24.53 10.07
N LEU A 203 22.52 23.56 9.48
CA LEU A 203 21.89 22.47 10.22
C LEU A 203 22.82 21.26 10.44
N GLY A 204 24.10 21.34 10.04
CA GLY A 204 25.07 20.25 10.22
C GLY A 204 24.75 18.99 9.42
N LEU A 205 23.99 19.14 8.32
CA LEU A 205 23.52 18.04 7.47
C LEU A 205 24.45 17.76 6.30
N CYS A 206 25.52 18.55 6.16
CA CYS A 206 26.63 18.37 5.23
C CYS A 206 27.94 18.79 5.92
N GLY A 207 29.05 18.12 5.57
CA GLY A 207 30.42 18.50 5.92
C GLY A 207 31.29 18.54 4.68
#